data_AF-A0A965FY77-F1
#
_entry.id   AF-A0A965FY77-F1
#
_cell.length_a   1.000
_cell.length_b   1.000
_cell.length_c   1.000
_cell.angle_alpha   90.00
_cell.angle_beta   90.00
_cell.angle_gamma   90.00
#
_symmetry.space_group_name_H-M   'P 1'
#
loop_
_entity.id
_entity.type
_entity.pdbx_description
1 polymer ?
#
loop_
_entity_poly.entity_id
_entity_poly.type
_entity_poly.pdbx_seq_one_letter_code
_entity_poly.pdbx_strand_id
1 'polypeptide(L)'
;MQSLLTSHKHYGTLLLALVLVVIVNAILNGPKPALQRVVAVLVDINLVVGAIAYFYTARPISYFHPILVLGAVGLLHAGAKSEEKSKVIRCFSIALILLVAAWAVNAAWGPEWFKTHLVFLPSVGVIVGH
;
A
#
# COMPACT_ATOMS: atom_id res chain seq x y z
N MET A 1 9.96 -19.76 -1.31
CA MET A 1 8.97 -19.07 -0.44
C MET A 1 9.60 -17.97 0.41
N GLN A 2 10.71 -18.22 1.11
CA GLN A 2 11.40 -17.20 1.92
C GLN A 2 12.00 -16.05 1.08
N SER A 3 12.45 -16.36 -0.13
CA SER A 3 12.88 -15.38 -1.15
C SER A 3 11.75 -14.44 -1.59
N LEU A 4 10.53 -14.94 -1.78
CA LEU A 4 9.37 -14.18 -2.25
C LEU A 4 8.87 -13.17 -1.19
N LEU A 5 8.90 -13.55 0.09
CA LEU A 5 8.55 -12.66 1.21
C LEU A 5 9.58 -11.55 1.43
N THR A 6 10.87 -11.87 1.28
CA THR A 6 11.96 -10.90 1.42
C THR A 6 11.93 -9.90 0.27
N SER A 7 11.71 -10.39 -0.95
CA SER A 7 11.48 -9.55 -2.13
C SER A 7 10.26 -8.66 -1.96
N HIS A 8 9.14 -9.16 -1.42
CA HIS A 8 7.93 -8.35 -1.20
C HIS A 8 8.14 -7.22 -0.18
N LYS A 9 8.85 -7.47 0.92
CA LYS A 9 9.22 -6.41 1.87
C LYS A 9 10.12 -5.34 1.23
N HIS A 10 11.07 -5.76 0.40
CA HIS A 10 11.95 -4.84 -0.32
C HIS A 10 11.17 -4.04 -1.38
N TYR A 11 10.22 -4.69 -2.05
CA TYR A 11 9.32 -4.09 -3.05
C TYR A 11 8.41 -3.03 -2.44
N GLY A 12 7.88 -3.27 -1.24
CA GLY A 12 7.06 -2.29 -0.52
C GLY A 12 7.83 -1.00 -0.25
N THR A 13 9.05 -1.08 0.29
CA THR A 13 9.88 0.10 0.55
C THR A 13 10.27 0.84 -0.73
N LEU A 14 10.60 0.10 -1.80
CA LEU A 14 10.87 0.67 -3.13
C LEU A 14 9.68 1.44 -3.69
N LEU A 15 8.45 0.94 -3.48
CA LEU A 15 7.24 1.62 -3.94
C LEU A 15 6.94 2.90 -3.18
N LEU A 16 7.15 2.91 -1.85
CA LEU A 16 7.06 4.15 -1.08
C LEU A 16 8.07 5.19 -1.59
N ALA A 17 9.30 4.77 -1.89
CA ALA A 17 10.30 5.64 -2.48
C ALA A 17 9.89 6.15 -3.88
N LEU A 18 9.30 5.30 -4.72
CA LEU A 18 8.81 5.71 -6.04
C LEU A 18 7.66 6.71 -5.97
N VAL A 19 6.70 6.54 -5.05
CA VAL A 19 5.64 7.52 -4.80
C VAL A 19 6.24 8.84 -4.31
N LEU A 20 7.23 8.80 -3.41
CA LEU A 20 7.97 9.98 -2.97
C LEU A 20 8.70 10.67 -4.14
N VAL A 21 9.34 9.90 -5.02
CA VAL A 21 10.00 10.42 -6.23
C VAL A 21 9.02 11.15 -7.14
N VAL A 22 7.79 10.64 -7.30
CA VAL A 22 6.76 11.35 -8.07
C VAL A 22 6.39 12.68 -7.43
N ILE A 23 6.26 12.73 -6.10
CA ILE A 23 5.97 13.98 -5.36
C ILE A 23 7.12 14.97 -5.53
N VAL A 24 8.36 14.55 -5.30
CA VAL A 24 9.55 15.40 -5.44
C VAL A 24 9.69 15.90 -6.87
N ASN A 25 9.52 15.02 -7.87
CA ASN A 25 9.56 15.43 -9.27
C ASN A 25 8.44 16.42 -9.60
N ALA A 26 7.22 16.23 -9.09
CA ALA A 26 6.11 17.17 -9.28
C ALA A 26 6.42 18.55 -8.66
N ILE A 27 7.15 18.60 -7.55
CA ILE A 27 7.58 19.84 -6.89
C ILE A 27 8.66 20.55 -7.71
N LEU A 28 9.71 19.84 -8.11
CA LEU A 28 10.92 20.41 -8.73
C LEU A 28 10.77 20.66 -10.24
N ASN A 29 10.25 19.66 -10.96
CA ASN A 29 10.21 19.64 -12.43
C ASN A 29 8.79 19.74 -13.01
N GLY A 30 7.77 19.76 -12.15
CA GLY A 30 6.37 19.69 -12.57
C GLY A 30 5.85 18.27 -12.81
N PRO A 31 4.53 18.12 -12.99
CA PRO A 31 3.89 16.82 -13.13
C PRO A 31 4.25 16.14 -14.45
N LYS A 32 4.70 14.87 -14.37
CA LYS A 32 4.97 14.02 -15.54
C LYS A 32 3.96 12.86 -15.56
N PRO A 33 2.88 12.93 -16.35
CA PRO A 33 1.84 11.91 -16.37
C PRO A 33 2.34 10.49 -16.65
N ALA A 34 3.38 10.35 -17.50
CA ALA A 34 3.98 9.04 -17.77
C ALA A 34 4.56 8.38 -16.51
N LEU A 35 5.34 9.14 -15.72
CA LEU A 35 5.93 8.65 -14.46
C LEU A 35 4.83 8.29 -13.45
N GLN A 36 3.81 9.15 -13.32
CA GLN A 36 2.71 8.94 -12.39
C GLN A 36 1.93 7.65 -12.71
N ARG A 37 1.66 7.39 -14.00
CA ARG A 37 0.99 6.15 -14.46
C ARG A 37 1.82 4.92 -14.17
N VAL A 38 3.11 4.94 -14.47
CA VAL A 38 4.01 3.81 -14.21
C VAL A 38 4.03 3.48 -12.72
N VAL A 39 4.15 4.49 -11.86
CA VAL A 39 4.15 4.29 -10.41
C VAL A 39 2.81 3.76 -9.90
N ALA A 40 1.68 4.26 -10.41
CA ALA A 40 0.37 3.73 -10.05
C ALA A 40 0.23 2.23 -10.39
N VAL A 41 0.65 1.83 -11.60
CA VAL A 41 0.63 0.41 -12.03
C VAL A 41 1.56 -0.45 -11.18
N LEU A 42 2.74 0.06 -10.81
CA LEU A 42 3.67 -0.67 -9.94
C LEU A 42 3.08 -0.90 -8.53
N VAL A 43 2.33 0.07 -8.00
CA VAL A 43 1.60 -0.08 -6.73
C VAL A 43 0.48 -1.12 -6.88
N ASP A 44 -0.26 -1.12 -8.01
CA ASP A 44 -1.31 -2.12 -8.28
C ASP A 44 -0.74 -3.54 -8.31
N ILE A 45 0.41 -3.75 -8.97
CA ILE A 45 1.08 -5.06 -9.01
C ILE A 45 1.43 -5.52 -7.59
N ASN A 46 1.94 -4.63 -6.74
CA ASN A 46 2.29 -4.99 -5.36
C ASN A 46 1.07 -5.28 -4.49
N LEU A 47 -0.06 -4.60 -4.74
CA LEU A 47 -1.32 -4.94 -4.12
C LEU A 47 -1.76 -6.37 -4.52
N VAL A 48 -1.68 -6.72 -5.80
CA VAL A 48 -2.03 -8.08 -6.27
C VAL A 48 -1.11 -9.13 -5.66
N VAL A 49 0.20 -8.89 -5.62
CA VAL A 49 1.17 -9.81 -4.98
C VAL A 49 0.88 -9.96 -3.49
N GLY A 50 0.57 -8.85 -2.80
CA GLY A 50 0.19 -8.87 -1.38
C GLY A 50 -1.10 -9.63 -1.13
N ALA A 51 -2.11 -9.46 -1.98
CA ALA A 51 -3.38 -10.19 -1.91
C ALA A 51 -3.17 -11.70 -2.10
N ILE A 52 -2.37 -12.11 -3.09
CA ILE A 52 -2.01 -13.53 -3.29
C ILE A 52 -1.30 -14.07 -2.04
N ALA A 53 -0.30 -13.34 -1.52
CA ALA A 53 0.44 -13.75 -0.32
C ALA A 53 -0.46 -13.91 0.91
N TYR A 54 -1.51 -13.08 1.06
CA TYR A 54 -2.50 -13.21 2.12
C TYR A 54 -3.23 -14.56 2.05
N PHE A 55 -3.76 -14.92 0.88
CA PHE A 55 -4.47 -16.19 0.69
C PHE A 55 -3.57 -17.42 0.92
N TYR A 56 -2.28 -17.33 0.59
CA TYR A 56 -1.33 -18.43 0.82
C TYR A 56 -0.87 -18.57 2.27
N THR A 57 -0.85 -17.50 3.06
CA THR A 57 -0.26 -17.52 4.40
C THR A 57 -1.28 -17.64 5.54
N ALA A 58 -2.57 -17.43 5.26
CA ALA A 58 -3.67 -17.52 6.24
C ALA A 58 -3.41 -16.78 7.56
N ARG A 59 -2.54 -15.76 7.54
CA ARG A 59 -2.18 -14.99 8.73
C ARG A 59 -3.35 -14.07 9.09
N PRO A 60 -3.63 -13.87 10.39
CA PRO A 60 -4.56 -12.83 10.81
C PRO A 60 -3.97 -11.48 10.37
N ILE A 61 -4.62 -10.84 9.39
CA ILE A 61 -4.30 -9.48 8.94
C ILE A 61 -5.47 -8.59 9.31
N SER A 62 -5.14 -7.43 9.89
CA SER A 62 -6.12 -6.39 10.18
C SER A 62 -6.72 -5.81 8.89
N TYR A 63 -8.05 -5.63 8.86
CA TYR A 63 -8.78 -5.04 7.73
C TYR A 63 -8.32 -3.62 7.38
N PHE A 64 -7.67 -2.92 8.32
CA PHE A 64 -7.07 -1.63 8.04
C PHE A 64 -6.04 -1.69 6.91
N HIS A 65 -5.28 -2.79 6.78
CA HIS A 65 -4.28 -2.92 5.73
C HIS A 65 -4.89 -2.86 4.31
N PRO A 66 -5.84 -3.74 3.91
CA PRO A 66 -6.44 -3.68 2.59
C PRO A 66 -7.23 -2.39 2.34
N ILE A 67 -7.93 -1.85 3.35
CA ILE A 67 -8.71 -0.60 3.20
C ILE A 67 -7.77 0.57 2.87
N LEU A 68 -6.67 0.71 3.60
CA LEU A 68 -5.71 1.79 3.40
C LEU A 68 -5.00 1.66 2.05
N VAL A 69 -4.61 0.44 1.64
CA VAL A 69 -3.96 0.22 0.34
C VAL A 69 -4.92 0.50 -0.82
N LEU A 70 -6.19 0.07 -0.74
CA LEU A 70 -7.18 0.38 -1.77
C LEU A 70 -7.47 1.87 -1.88
N GLY A 71 -7.56 2.57 -0.74
CA GLY A 71 -7.68 4.04 -0.72
C GLY A 71 -6.47 4.71 -1.40
N ALA A 72 -5.26 4.25 -1.11
CA ALA A 72 -4.05 4.76 -1.74
C ALA A 72 -4.04 4.54 -3.26
N VAL A 73 -4.39 3.34 -3.73
CA VAL A 73 -4.51 3.02 -5.16
C VAL A 73 -5.50 3.94 -5.87
N GLY A 74 -6.69 4.15 -5.29
CA GLY A 74 -7.70 5.06 -5.84
C GLY A 74 -7.17 6.49 -5.99
N LEU A 75 -6.46 7.00 -4.98
CA LEU A 75 -5.84 8.33 -5.02
C LEU A 75 -4.71 8.42 -6.05
N LEU A 76 -3.87 7.39 -6.18
CA LEU A 76 -2.81 7.34 -7.19
C LEU A 76 -3.40 7.38 -8.60
N HIS A 77 -4.45 6.60 -8.87
CA HIS A 77 -5.14 6.62 -10.17
C HIS A 77 -5.83 7.95 -10.46
N ALA A 78 -6.44 8.58 -9.45
CA ALA A 78 -7.04 9.90 -9.57
C ALA A 78 -6.01 11.00 -9.91
N GLY A 79 -4.78 10.86 -9.40
CA GLY A 79 -3.66 11.75 -9.67
C GLY A 79 -2.88 11.42 -10.94
N ALA A 80 -2.89 10.17 -11.41
CA ALA A 80 -1.95 9.66 -12.42
C ALA A 80 -2.08 10.24 -13.84
N LYS A 81 -3.19 10.93 -14.15
CA LYS A 81 -3.42 11.58 -15.44
C LYS A 81 -3.48 13.10 -15.33
N SER A 82 -3.16 13.66 -14.17
CA SER A 82 -3.30 15.09 -13.93
C SER A 82 -2.03 15.85 -14.30
N GLU A 83 -2.21 16.92 -15.07
CA GLU A 83 -1.18 17.92 -15.35
C GLU A 83 -1.18 19.06 -14.32
N GLU A 84 -2.13 19.04 -13.39
CA GLU A 84 -2.23 20.04 -12.33
C GLU A 84 -1.31 19.68 -11.17
N LYS A 85 -0.27 20.48 -10.96
CA LYS A 85 0.74 20.28 -9.91
C LYS A 85 0.11 20.08 -8.52
N SER A 86 -0.85 20.93 -8.15
CA SER A 86 -1.52 20.88 -6.84
C SER A 86 -2.27 19.56 -6.63
N LYS A 87 -3.04 19.13 -7.63
CA LYS A 87 -3.77 17.86 -7.60
C LYS A 87 -2.84 16.66 -7.47
N VAL A 88 -1.76 16.61 -8.27
CA VAL A 88 -0.78 15.51 -8.20
C VAL A 88 -0.13 15.43 -6.82
N ILE A 89 0.35 16.56 -6.30
CA ILE A 89 1.00 16.60 -4.98
C ILE A 89 0.01 16.14 -3.89
N ARG A 90 -1.23 16.66 -3.89
CA ARG A 90 -2.24 16.27 -2.89
C ARG A 90 -2.57 14.78 -2.99
N CYS A 91 -2.91 14.27 -4.17
CA CYS A 91 -3.27 12.87 -4.37
C CYS A 91 -2.13 11.93 -3.98
N PHE A 92 -0.90 12.19 -4.46
CA PHE A 92 0.24 11.33 -4.16
C PHE A 92 0.70 11.44 -2.71
N SER A 93 0.60 12.61 -2.07
CA SER A 93 0.95 12.77 -0.65
C SER A 93 -0.04 12.04 0.26
N ILE A 94 -1.34 12.17 0.00
CA ILE A 94 -2.36 11.44 0.76
C ILE A 94 -2.20 9.93 0.53
N ALA A 95 -1.96 9.50 -0.71
CA ALA A 95 -1.69 8.10 -1.01
C ALA A 95 -0.43 7.59 -0.28
N LEU A 96 0.64 8.37 -0.22
CA LEU A 96 1.85 8.01 0.52
C LEU A 96 1.56 7.81 2.00
N ILE A 97 0.79 8.72 2.62
CA ILE A 97 0.38 8.61 4.03
C ILE A 97 -0.43 7.32 4.25
N LEU A 98 -1.37 7.02 3.36
CA LEU A 98 -2.17 5.80 3.43
C LEU A 98 -1.31 4.53 3.29
N LEU A 99 -0.32 4.53 2.40
CA LEU A 99 0.62 3.42 2.24
C LEU A 99 1.52 3.24 3.47
N VAL A 100 1.99 4.33 4.08
CA VAL A 100 2.74 4.29 5.34
C VAL A 100 1.87 3.76 6.47
N ALA A 101 0.62 4.21 6.57
CA ALA A 101 -0.33 3.72 7.57
C ALA A 101 -0.63 2.23 7.36
N ALA A 102 -0.83 1.79 6.11
CA ALA A 102 -0.99 0.38 5.78
C ALA A 102 0.24 -0.44 6.22
N TRP A 103 1.44 0.08 5.98
CA TRP A 103 2.67 -0.57 6.44
C TRP A 103 2.75 -0.63 7.96
N ALA A 104 2.38 0.45 8.66
CA ALA A 104 2.34 0.52 10.12
C ALA A 104 1.45 -0.58 10.72
N VAL A 105 0.29 -0.86 10.12
CA VAL A 105 -0.63 -1.93 10.59
C VAL A 105 0.07 -3.28 10.73
N ASN A 106 1.07 -3.58 9.90
CA ASN A 106 1.81 -4.85 9.93
C ASN A 106 3.24 -4.73 10.48
N ALA A 107 3.68 -3.53 10.88
CA ALA A 107 5.03 -3.29 11.38
C ALA A 107 5.11 -3.45 12.91
N ALA A 108 6.27 -3.89 13.42
CA ALA A 108 6.48 -4.06 14.86
C ALA A 108 6.23 -2.76 15.64
N TRP A 109 6.65 -1.62 15.09
CA TRP A 109 6.49 -0.28 15.67
C TRP A 109 5.10 0.34 15.47
N GLY A 110 4.23 -0.28 14.67
CA GLY A 110 2.91 0.29 14.38
C GLY A 110 1.97 0.33 15.59
N PRO A 111 1.00 1.26 15.62
CA PRO A 111 0.09 1.41 16.74
C PRO A 111 -0.73 0.15 16.99
N GLU A 112 -0.77 -0.27 18.26
CA GLU A 112 -1.44 -1.50 18.67
C GLU A 112 -2.95 -1.47 18.42
N TRP A 113 -3.54 -0.28 18.44
CA TRP A 113 -4.95 -0.06 18.09
C TRP A 113 -5.30 -0.56 16.68
N PHE A 114 -4.45 -0.29 15.68
CA PHE A 114 -4.66 -0.75 14.30
C PHE A 114 -4.49 -2.27 14.13
N LYS A 115 -3.76 -2.91 15.04
CA LYS A 115 -3.49 -4.36 15.02
C LYS A 115 -4.59 -5.16 15.72
N THR A 116 -5.28 -4.54 16.67
CA THR A 116 -6.24 -5.21 17.58
C THR A 116 -7.69 -4.91 17.21
N HIS A 117 -7.98 -3.80 16.53
CA HIS A 117 -9.31 -3.47 16.04
C HIS A 117 -9.48 -3.93 14.58
N LEU A 118 -10.67 -4.49 14.26
CA LEU A 118 -11.03 -5.02 12.93
C LEU A 118 -10.06 -6.12 12.42
N VAL A 119 -9.89 -7.19 13.20
CA VAL A 119 -9.10 -8.37 12.81
C VAL A 119 -10.03 -9.51 12.40
N PHE A 120 -9.81 -10.11 11.22
CA PHE A 120 -10.45 -11.37 10.87
C PHE A 120 -9.65 -12.52 11.51
N LEU A 121 -10.30 -13.31 12.38
CA LEU A 121 -9.79 -14.63 12.73
C LEU A 121 -10.07 -15.55 11.53
N PRO A 122 -9.06 -16.26 10.98
CA PRO A 122 -9.31 -17.20 9.91
C PRO A 122 -10.33 -18.26 10.39
N SER A 123 -11.32 -18.58 9.57
CA SER A 123 -12.42 -19.51 9.87
C SER A 123 -11.97 -20.91 10.30
N VAL A 124 -10.70 -21.26 10.06
CA VAL A 124 -10.07 -22.51 10.52
C VAL A 124 -9.92 -22.55 12.05
N GLY A 125 -9.86 -21.40 12.72
CA GLY A 125 -9.83 -21.33 14.20
C GLY A 125 -11.18 -21.62 14.86
N VAL A 126 -12.29 -21.61 14.11
CA VAL A 126 -13.64 -21.88 14.64
C VAL A 126 -13.94 -23.39 14.68
N ILE A 127 -13.23 -24.21 13.90
CA ILE A 127 -13.54 -25.64 13.76
C ILE A 127 -12.86 -26.51 14.85
N VAL A 128 -11.88 -25.98 15.59
CA VAL A 128 -11.14 -26.72 16.64
C VAL A 128 -11.60 -26.34 18.06
N GLY A 129 -12.60 -25.46 18.18
CA GLY A 129 -13.11 -24.95 19.45
C GLY A 129 -14.49 -25.48 19.83
N HIS A 130 -14.71 -26.79 19.75
CA HIS A 130 -15.86 -27.47 20.35
C HIS A 130 -15.43 -28.80 20.98
#